data_AF-A0A1Q7TXW9-F1
#
_entry.id   AF-A0A1Q7TXW9-F1
#
_cell.length_a   1.000
_cell.length_b   1.000
_cell.length_c   1.000
_cell.angle_alpha   90.00
_cell.angle_beta   90.00
_cell.angle_gamma   90.00
#
_symmetry.space_group_name_H-M   'P 1'
#
loop_
_entity.id
_entity.type
_entity.pdbx_description
1 polymer ?
#
loop_
_entity_poly.entity_id
_entity_poly.type
_entity_poly.pdbx_seq_one_letter_code
_entity_poly.pdbx_strand_id
1 'polypeptide(L)'
;MKGLLRALPDMARLITRLVSDPGLPRPVKIALAAAAVYLANPFDLIPDFLPLVGYLDDVLVATIVLDGILNYVDRKLVLKYWPGTAQSLDRLARAARLVTVWVPERFKTRIFAPR
;
A
#
# COMPACT_ATOMS: atom_id res chain seq x y z
N MET A 1 27.87 -32.13 -3.24
CA MET A 1 26.73 -31.31 -2.76
C MET A 1 26.76 -30.97 -1.25
N LYS A 2 27.42 -31.72 -0.36
CA LYS A 2 27.52 -31.35 1.08
C LYS A 2 28.43 -30.14 1.41
N GLY A 3 29.28 -29.71 0.47
CA GLY A 3 30.17 -28.56 0.65
C GLY A 3 29.46 -27.19 0.58
N LEU A 4 28.51 -27.03 -0.36
CA LEU A 4 27.76 -25.78 -0.53
C LEU A 4 26.87 -25.46 0.68
N LEU A 5 26.26 -26.49 1.28
CA LEU A 5 25.44 -26.32 2.49
C LEU A 5 26.27 -25.90 3.71
N ARG A 6 27.56 -26.28 3.77
CA ARG A 6 28.47 -25.83 4.84
C ARG A 6 28.98 -24.40 4.62
N ALA A 7 28.95 -23.90 3.39
CA ALA A 7 29.33 -22.53 3.05
C ALA A 7 28.21 -21.50 3.28
N LEU A 8 26.95 -21.94 3.35
CA LEU A 8 25.79 -21.07 3.64
C LEU A 8 25.94 -20.17 4.89
N PRO A 9 26.35 -20.70 6.07
CA PRO A 9 26.52 -19.84 7.25
C PRO A 9 27.69 -18.84 7.11
N ASP A 10 28.68 -19.13 6.27
CA ASP A 10 29.77 -18.19 6.00
C ASP A 10 29.34 -17.11 5.00
N MET A 11 28.53 -17.47 3.99
CA MET A 11 27.92 -16.52 3.04
C MET A 11 26.94 -15.57 3.74
N ALA A 12 26.10 -16.07 4.65
CA ALA A 12 25.20 -15.24 5.44
C ALA A 12 25.96 -14.24 6.32
N ARG A 13 27.05 -14.68 6.97
CA ARG A 13 27.94 -13.80 7.75
C ARG A 13 28.66 -12.77 6.88
N LEU A 14 29.03 -13.12 5.64
CA LEU A 14 29.62 -12.17 4.70
C LEU A 14 28.61 -11.09 4.28
N ILE A 15 27.39 -11.49 3.88
CA ILE A 15 26.33 -10.57 3.43
C ILE A 15 25.97 -9.60 4.55
N THR A 16 25.75 -10.11 5.77
CA THR A 16 25.41 -9.27 6.93
C THR A 16 26.51 -8.26 7.25
N ARG A 17 27.79 -8.65 7.19
CA ARG A 17 28.91 -7.72 7.39
C ARG A 17 28.98 -6.65 6.29
N LEU A 18 28.72 -7.03 5.03
CA LEU A 18 28.69 -6.09 3.91
C LEU A 18 27.53 -5.09 4.05
N VAL A 19 26.33 -5.51 4.45
CA VAL A 19 25.19 -4.59 4.67
C VAL A 19 25.55 -3.46 5.65
N SER A 20 26.33 -3.78 6.68
CA SER A 20 26.73 -2.83 7.72
C SER A 20 27.88 -1.90 7.30
N ASP A 21 28.53 -2.11 6.15
CA ASP A 21 29.64 -1.26 5.70
C ASP A 21 29.13 0.12 5.23
N PRO A 22 29.52 1.22 5.88
CA PRO A 22 29.06 2.57 5.51
C PRO A 22 29.50 3.00 4.10
N GLY A 23 30.57 2.44 3.54
CA GLY A 23 31.11 2.80 2.22
C GLY A 23 30.31 2.27 1.02
N LEU A 24 29.39 1.33 1.22
CA LEU A 24 28.62 0.76 0.10
C LEU A 24 27.49 1.70 -0.39
N PRO A 25 27.26 1.77 -1.72
CA PRO A 25 26.14 2.50 -2.29
C PRO A 25 24.81 1.98 -1.73
N ARG A 26 23.90 2.91 -1.39
CA ARG A 26 22.57 2.60 -0.83
C ARG A 26 21.77 1.52 -1.57
N PRO A 27 21.70 1.47 -2.91
CA PRO A 27 20.94 0.42 -3.60
C PRO A 27 21.53 -0.97 -3.35
N VAL A 28 22.86 -1.08 -3.24
CA VAL A 28 23.53 -2.36 -2.93
C VAL A 28 23.23 -2.79 -1.51
N LYS A 29 23.17 -1.86 -0.56
CA LYS A 29 22.79 -2.14 0.83
C LYS A 29 21.37 -2.68 0.96
N ILE A 30 20.43 -2.09 0.23
CA ILE A 30 19.03 -2.53 0.23
C ILE A 30 18.91 -3.96 -0.32
N ALA A 31 19.59 -4.25 -1.44
CA ALA A 31 19.59 -5.58 -2.03
C ALA A 31 20.21 -6.63 -1.08
N LEU A 32 21.33 -6.30 -0.44
CA LEU A 32 21.98 -7.19 0.52
C LEU A 32 21.15 -7.38 1.81
N ALA A 33 20.44 -6.33 2.27
CA ALA A 33 19.55 -6.45 3.42
C ALA A 33 18.35 -7.37 3.12
N ALA A 34 17.75 -7.26 1.93
CA ALA A 34 16.71 -8.17 1.48
C ALA A 34 17.22 -9.62 1.39
N ALA A 35 18.43 -9.82 0.85
CA ALA A 35 19.08 -11.13 0.82
C ALA A 35 19.36 -11.70 2.22
N ALA A 36 19.75 -10.85 3.18
CA ALA A 36 19.97 -11.27 4.57
C ALA A 36 18.66 -11.73 5.25
N VAL A 37 17.56 -10.99 5.04
CA VAL A 37 16.22 -11.39 5.53
C VAL A 37 15.78 -12.71 4.90
N TYR A 38 16.02 -12.89 3.60
CA TYR A 38 15.73 -14.15 2.90
C TYR A 38 16.53 -15.34 3.44
N LEU A 39 17.82 -15.16 3.70
CA LEU A 39 18.64 -16.23 4.27
C LEU A 39 18.29 -16.54 5.72
N ALA A 40 17.83 -15.55 6.49
CA ALA A 40 17.39 -15.74 7.86
C ALA A 40 16.08 -16.54 7.95
N ASN A 41 15.24 -16.48 6.92
CA ASN A 41 14.02 -17.28 6.82
C ASN A 41 13.73 -17.70 5.37
N PRO A 42 14.22 -18.89 4.92
CA PRO A 42 14.18 -19.29 3.51
C PRO A 42 12.78 -19.52 2.92
N PHE A 43 11.71 -19.37 3.71
CA PHE A 43 10.33 -19.63 3.28
C PHE A 43 9.41 -18.39 3.23
N ASP A 44 9.85 -17.21 3.71
CA ASP A 44 8.86 -16.20 4.16
C ASP A 44 9.01 -14.82 3.51
N LEU A 45 9.34 -14.77 2.22
CA LEU A 45 9.34 -13.52 1.43
C LEU A 45 8.31 -13.48 0.31
N ILE A 46 7.59 -14.58 0.11
CA ILE A 46 6.30 -14.58 -0.58
C ILE A 46 5.31 -15.31 0.34
N PRO A 47 4.89 -14.69 1.47
CA PRO A 47 3.84 -15.29 2.27
C PRO A 47 2.49 -15.07 1.57
N ASP A 48 1.57 -16.01 1.78
CA ASP A 48 0.14 -15.93 1.46
C ASP A 48 -0.60 -14.80 2.26
N PHE A 49 0.06 -13.66 2.50
CA PHE A 49 -0.36 -12.56 3.38
C PHE A 49 -0.77 -11.29 2.62
N LEU A 50 -1.42 -11.43 1.46
CA LEU A 50 -2.24 -10.37 0.85
C LEU A 50 -3.77 -10.54 1.11
N PRO A 51 -4.26 -10.79 2.35
CA PRO A 51 -5.69 -10.78 2.63
C PRO A 51 -6.30 -9.37 2.56
N LEU A 52 -5.50 -8.32 2.43
CA LEU A 52 -6.00 -6.95 2.23
C LEU A 52 -6.67 -6.75 0.85
N VAL A 53 -6.25 -7.46 -0.20
CA VAL A 53 -6.74 -7.19 -1.58
C VAL A 53 -8.26 -7.41 -1.71
N GLY A 54 -8.84 -8.35 -0.94
CA GLY A 54 -10.27 -8.63 -0.98
C GLY A 54 -11.16 -7.52 -0.41
N TYR A 55 -10.71 -6.83 0.64
CA TYR A 55 -11.45 -5.69 1.25
C TYR A 55 -11.17 -4.36 0.58
N LEU A 56 -10.05 -4.26 -0.16
CA LEU A 56 -9.70 -3.06 -0.89
C LEU A 56 -10.77 -2.68 -1.91
N ASP A 57 -11.45 -3.65 -2.52
CA ASP A 57 -12.46 -3.38 -3.55
C ASP A 57 -13.69 -2.65 -2.98
N ASP A 58 -14.25 -3.11 -1.86
CA ASP A 58 -15.39 -2.46 -1.19
C ASP A 58 -15.06 -1.05 -0.68
N VAL A 59 -13.88 -0.89 -0.07
CA VAL A 59 -13.40 0.42 0.43
C VAL A 59 -13.17 1.37 -0.74
N LEU A 60 -12.64 0.88 -1.85
CA LEU A 60 -12.41 1.66 -3.06
C LEU A 60 -13.73 2.13 -3.68
N VAL A 61 -14.72 1.24 -3.82
CA VAL A 61 -16.05 1.58 -4.33
C VAL A 61 -16.72 2.61 -3.42
N ALA A 62 -16.75 2.39 -2.10
CA ALA A 62 -17.34 3.31 -1.14
C ALA A 62 -16.68 4.71 -1.19
N THR A 63 -15.35 4.73 -1.36
CA THR A 63 -14.58 5.97 -1.49
C THR A 63 -14.92 6.72 -2.77
N ILE A 64 -14.99 6.04 -3.91
CA ILE A 64 -15.35 6.65 -5.21
C ILE A 64 -16.77 7.20 -5.17
N VAL A 65 -17.72 6.47 -4.59
CA VAL A 65 -19.11 6.92 -4.44
C VAL A 65 -19.18 8.15 -3.54
N LEU A 66 -18.48 8.14 -2.39
CA LEU A 66 -18.45 9.28 -1.48
C LEU A 66 -17.83 10.52 -2.15
N ASP A 67 -16.72 10.36 -2.87
CA ASP A 67 -16.08 11.44 -3.64
C ASP A 67 -17.04 11.99 -4.71
N GLY A 68 -17.73 11.12 -5.44
CA GLY A 68 -18.75 11.51 -6.41
C GLY A 68 -19.89 12.32 -5.77
N ILE A 69 -20.46 11.85 -4.65
CA ILE A 69 -21.52 12.57 -3.92
C ILE A 69 -21.04 13.95 -3.48
N LEU A 70 -19.82 14.04 -2.92
CA LEU A 70 -19.29 15.31 -2.41
C LEU A 70 -18.94 16.32 -3.51
N ASN A 71 -18.61 15.84 -4.72
CA ASN A 71 -18.24 16.71 -5.85
C ASN A 71 -19.45 17.11 -6.71
N TYR A 72 -20.49 16.27 -6.81
CA TYR A 72 -21.62 16.47 -7.72
C TYR A 72 -22.96 16.79 -7.03
N VAL A 73 -23.10 16.57 -5.72
CA VAL A 73 -24.33 16.87 -4.95
C VAL A 73 -24.13 18.11 -4.09
N ASP A 74 -25.15 18.97 -3.99
CA ASP A 74 -25.10 20.15 -3.12
C ASP A 74 -24.80 19.74 -1.66
N ARG A 75 -23.75 20.31 -1.09
CA ARG A 75 -23.28 20.03 0.27
C ARG A 75 -24.38 20.20 1.33
N LYS A 76 -25.31 21.15 1.15
CA LYS A 76 -26.45 21.35 2.06
C LYS A 76 -27.39 20.15 2.04
N LEU A 77 -27.60 19.56 0.87
CA LEU A 77 -28.43 18.37 0.72
C LEU A 77 -27.74 17.16 1.35
N VAL A 78 -26.43 17.00 1.12
CA VAL A 78 -25.64 15.91 1.74
C VAL A 78 -25.70 16.01 3.26
N LEU A 79 -25.49 17.20 3.84
CA LEU A 79 -25.56 17.41 5.28
C LEU A 79 -26.96 17.21 5.86
N LYS A 80 -28.02 17.48 5.09
CA LYS A 80 -29.41 17.25 5.51
C LYS A 80 -29.71 15.76 5.74
N TYR A 81 -29.12 14.88 4.93
CA TYR A 81 -29.32 13.43 5.02
C TYR A 81 -28.17 12.71 5.73
N TRP A 82 -27.10 13.41 6.08
CA TRP A 82 -25.98 12.82 6.82
C TRP A 82 -26.38 12.57 8.27
N PRO A 83 -26.29 11.33 8.78
CA PRO A 83 -26.70 11.01 10.15
C PRO A 83 -25.74 11.53 11.23
N GLY A 84 -24.55 11.98 10.84
CA GLY A 84 -23.50 12.45 11.74
C GLY A 84 -23.33 13.98 11.74
N THR A 85 -22.22 14.44 12.31
CA THR A 85 -21.86 15.87 12.29
C THR A 85 -21.18 16.24 10.98
N ALA A 86 -21.22 17.52 10.61
CA ALA A 86 -20.46 18.02 9.46
C ALA A 86 -18.96 17.69 9.57
N GLN A 87 -18.42 17.70 10.79
CA GLN A 87 -17.02 17.36 11.04
C GLN A 87 -16.71 15.88 10.76
N SER A 88 -17.64 14.95 11.03
CA SER A 88 -17.42 13.53 10.70
C SER A 88 -17.42 13.32 9.19
N LEU A 89 -18.29 14.01 8.46
CA LEU A 89 -18.29 14.00 6.99
C LEU A 89 -16.98 14.55 6.44
N ASP A 90 -16.47 15.67 6.96
CA ASP A 90 -15.22 16.28 6.50
C ASP A 90 -13.99 15.40 6.80
N ARG A 91 -14.02 14.60 7.88
CA ARG A 91 -12.98 13.60 8.18
C ARG A 91 -13.02 12.46 7.16
N LEU A 92 -14.20 11.92 6.86
CA LEU A 92 -14.36 10.86 5.86
C LEU A 92 -13.99 11.34 4.46
N ALA A 93 -14.38 12.56 4.08
CA ALA A 93 -14.00 13.17 2.81
C ALA A 93 -12.48 13.31 2.65
N ARG A 94 -11.76 13.63 3.74
CA ARG A 94 -10.29 13.70 3.73
C ARG A 94 -9.66 12.32 3.60
N ALA A 95 -10.13 11.34 4.37
CA ALA A 95 -9.64 9.97 4.26
C ALA A 95 -9.88 9.41 2.85
N ALA A 96 -11.07 9.64 2.30
CA ALA A 96 -11.46 9.23 0.96
C ALA A 96 -10.51 9.79 -0.12
N ARG A 97 -10.21 11.10 -0.06
CA ARG A 97 -9.27 11.74 -1.00
C ARG A 97 -7.87 11.15 -0.97
N LEU A 98 -7.37 10.73 0.20
CA LEU A 98 -6.05 10.10 0.30
C LEU A 98 -6.00 8.75 -0.42
N VAL A 99 -7.13 8.03 -0.45
CA VAL A 99 -7.26 6.75 -1.15
C VAL A 99 -7.46 6.96 -2.65
N THR A 100 -8.30 7.92 -3.06
CA THR A 100 -8.54 8.21 -4.48
C THR A 100 -7.38 8.90 -5.21
N VAL A 101 -6.40 9.49 -4.52
CA VAL A 101 -5.16 9.99 -5.14
C VAL A 101 -4.39 8.88 -5.88
N TRP A 102 -4.54 7.62 -5.44
CA TRP A 102 -3.92 6.46 -6.09
C TRP A 102 -4.75 5.89 -7.24
N VAL A 103 -5.98 6.38 -7.45
CA VAL A 103 -6.90 5.91 -8.49
C VAL A 103 -6.70 6.73 -9.76
N PRO A 104 -6.31 6.12 -10.90
CA PRO A 104 -6.11 6.84 -12.15
C PRO A 104 -7.39 7.59 -12.59
N GLU A 105 -7.26 8.87 -12.95
CA GLU A 105 -8.35 9.76 -13.42
C GLU A 105 -9.18 9.17 -14.59
N ARG A 106 -8.63 8.17 -15.30
CA ARG A 106 -9.29 7.47 -16.41
C ARG A 106 -10.56 6.70 -16.01
N PHE A 107 -10.73 6.38 -14.72
CA PHE A 107 -11.94 5.71 -14.22
C PHE A 107 -13.05 6.69 -13.81
N LYS A 108 -12.71 7.90 -13.35
CA LYS A 108 -13.69 8.90 -12.87
C LYS A 108 -14.58 9.46 -13.97
N THR A 109 -14.02 9.59 -15.18
CA THR A 109 -14.69 10.21 -16.34
C THR A 109 -15.73 9.33 -17.03
N ARG A 110 -15.77 8.01 -16.77
CA ARG A 110 -16.74 7.09 -17.39
C ARG A 110 -18.04 6.91 -16.61
N ILE A 111 -18.05 7.19 -15.30
CA ILE A 111 -19.20 6.93 -14.43
C ILE A 111 -20.08 8.18 -14.24
N PHE A 112 -19.49 9.39 -14.29
CA PHE A 112 -20.19 10.63 -13.92
C PHE A 112 -20.17 11.71 -15.02
N ALA A 113 -19.97 11.32 -16.29
CA ALA A 113 -20.10 12.28 -17.39
C ALA A 113 -21.53 12.84 -17.43
N PRO A 114 -21.73 14.17 -17.33
CA PRO A 114 -23.03 14.76 -17.59
C PRO A 114 -23.33 14.57 -19.08
N ARG A 115 -24.45 13.93 -19.39
CA ARG A 115 -25.13 14.13 -20.67
C ARG A 115 -26.08 15.31 -20.52
#